data_AF-A0A376ZGR6-F1
#
_entry.id   AF-A0A376ZGR6-F1
#
_cell.length_a   1.000
_cell.length_b   1.000
_cell.length_c   1.000
_cell.angle_alpha   90.00
_cell.angle_beta   90.00
_cell.angle_gamma   90.00
#
_symmetry.space_group_name_H-M   'P 1'
#
loop_
_entity.id
_entity.type
_entity.pdbx_description
1 polymer ?
#
loop_
_entity_poly.entity_id
_entity_poly.type
_entity_poly.pdbx_seq_one_letter_code
_entity_poly.pdbx_strand_id
1 'polypeptide(L)'
;MPKTRNQRGVYLCEVGTDTAKEILYARMKADPTPADEATSYAIRFPDDPEIFSQTEAQQLVAEELVEKWEKGKMRLLWDNKKRRNEALDCLVVCLRGITCVRATLAA
;
A
#
# COMPACT_ATOMS: atom_id res chain seq x y z
N MET A 1 13.13 -15.70 -0.95
CA MET A 1 12.67 -16.04 0.41
C MET A 1 13.82 -15.93 1.40
N PRO A 2 13.57 -15.59 2.67
CA PRO A 2 14.61 -15.42 3.68
C PRO A 2 15.33 -16.73 3.93
N LYS A 3 16.66 -16.73 3.87
CA LYS A 3 17.47 -17.95 4.02
C LYS A 3 17.75 -18.30 5.48
N THR A 4 17.59 -17.34 6.38
CA THR A 4 17.96 -17.45 7.80
C THR A 4 16.79 -17.02 8.70
N ARG A 5 16.66 -17.71 9.83
CA ARG A 5 15.64 -17.46 10.86
C ARG A 5 16.16 -16.43 11.86
N ASN A 6 15.26 -15.68 12.49
CA ASN A 6 15.59 -14.82 13.62
C ASN A 6 15.91 -15.65 14.88
N GLN A 7 16.33 -15.00 15.97
CA GLN A 7 16.65 -15.67 17.25
C GLN A 7 15.48 -16.48 17.84
N ARG A 8 14.24 -16.21 17.40
CA ARG A 8 13.02 -16.92 17.82
C ARG A 8 12.62 -18.03 16.83
N GLY A 9 13.45 -18.34 15.84
CA GLY A 9 13.21 -19.40 14.87
C GLY A 9 12.21 -19.04 13.76
N VAL A 10 11.85 -17.77 13.60
CA VAL A 10 10.86 -17.31 12.62
C VAL A 10 11.56 -16.70 11.39
N TYR A 11 11.03 -16.96 10.20
CA TYR A 11 11.49 -16.31 8.96
C TYR A 11 10.90 -14.91 8.86
N LEU A 12 11.76 -13.90 8.77
CA LEU A 12 11.35 -12.51 8.53
C LEU A 12 11.43 -12.23 7.03
N CYS A 13 10.28 -12.05 6.38
CA CYS A 13 10.22 -11.61 5.00
C CYS A 13 10.14 -10.09 4.96
N GLU A 14 11.15 -9.44 4.40
CA GLU A 14 11.03 -8.02 4.07
C GLU A 14 10.02 -7.86 2.94
N VAL A 15 8.96 -7.13 3.22
CA VAL A 15 7.91 -6.83 2.25
C VAL A 15 8.22 -5.46 1.67
N GLY A 16 8.62 -5.41 0.40
CA GLY A 16 8.87 -4.14 -0.29
C GLY A 16 7.58 -3.35 -0.48
N THR A 17 7.29 -2.40 0.40
CA THR A 17 6.04 -1.62 0.37
C THR A 17 6.02 -0.53 -0.69
N ASP A 18 7.18 -0.05 -1.12
CA ASP A 18 7.29 1.17 -1.94
C ASP A 18 6.62 1.01 -3.31
N THR A 19 6.92 -0.07 -4.03
CA THR A 19 6.26 -0.35 -5.33
C THR A 19 4.75 -0.57 -5.17
N ALA A 20 4.31 -1.13 -4.05
CA ALA A 20 2.88 -1.31 -3.79
C ALA A 20 2.18 0.03 -3.57
N LYS A 21 2.82 0.95 -2.83
CA LYS A 21 2.35 2.32 -2.63
C LYS A 21 2.29 3.07 -3.97
N GLU A 22 3.32 2.98 -4.80
CA GLU A 22 3.31 3.58 -6.15
C GLU A 22 2.14 3.09 -7.01
N ILE A 23 1.89 1.77 -7.04
CA ILE A 23 0.77 1.18 -7.78
C ILE A 23 -0.58 1.65 -7.23
N LEU A 24 -0.74 1.69 -5.90
CA LEU A 24 -1.98 2.16 -5.27
C LEU A 24 -2.25 3.63 -5.61
N TYR A 25 -1.24 4.50 -5.48
CA TYR A 25 -1.38 5.91 -5.81
C TYR A 25 -1.63 6.14 -7.31
N ALA A 26 -1.04 5.34 -8.18
CA ALA A 26 -1.33 5.39 -9.62
C ALA A 26 -2.79 5.00 -9.92
N ARG A 27 -3.32 3.99 -9.23
CA ARG A 27 -4.72 3.56 -9.38
C ARG A 27 -5.72 4.56 -8.82
N MET A 28 -5.42 5.18 -7.68
CA MET A 28 -6.28 6.21 -7.08
C MET A 28 -6.30 7.52 -7.90
N LYS A 29 -5.28 7.78 -8.73
CA LYS A 29 -5.24 8.92 -9.65
C LYS A 29 -5.99 8.68 -10.96
N ALA A 30 -6.37 7.44 -11.28
CA ALA A 30 -7.10 7.14 -12.51
C ALA A 30 -8.50 7.77 -12.46
N ASP A 31 -9.04 8.13 -13.62
CA ASP A 31 -10.36 8.72 -13.71
C ASP A 31 -11.44 7.76 -13.17
N PRO A 32 -12.39 8.26 -12.37
CA PRO A 32 -13.44 7.43 -11.80
C PRO A 32 -14.32 6.89 -12.92
N THR A 33 -14.44 5.57 -12.98
CA THR A 33 -15.36 4.90 -13.89
C THR A 33 -16.74 4.74 -13.29
N PRO A 34 -17.80 4.71 -14.12
CA PRO A 34 -19.17 4.54 -13.65
C PRO A 34 -19.32 3.32 -12.74
N ALA A 35 -20.23 3.42 -11.76
CA ALA A 35 -20.42 2.37 -10.76
C ALA A 35 -20.73 1.00 -11.39
N ASP A 36 -21.44 1.01 -12.53
CA ASP A 36 -21.93 -0.17 -13.23
C ASP A 36 -20.88 -0.85 -14.12
N GLU A 37 -19.73 -0.21 -14.34
CA GLU A 37 -18.66 -0.76 -15.18
C GLU A 37 -17.54 -1.39 -14.35
N ALA A 38 -17.27 -2.67 -14.62
CA ALA A 38 -16.16 -3.39 -14.00
C ALA A 38 -14.83 -2.92 -14.61
N THR A 39 -14.20 -1.94 -13.97
CA THR A 39 -12.86 -1.49 -14.35
C THR A 39 -11.80 -2.33 -13.68
N SER A 40 -10.93 -2.90 -14.50
CA SER A 40 -9.79 -3.66 -14.01
C SER A 40 -8.91 -2.80 -13.10
N TYR A 41 -8.51 -3.36 -11.96
CA TYR A 41 -7.65 -2.71 -10.96
C TYR A 41 -8.23 -1.48 -10.26
N ALA A 42 -9.51 -1.17 -10.44
CA ALA A 42 -10.19 -0.11 -9.69
C ALA A 42 -10.32 -0.50 -8.20
N ILE A 43 -10.14 0.50 -7.34
CA ILE A 43 -10.37 0.38 -5.90
C ILE A 43 -11.71 1.06 -5.62
N ARG A 44 -12.69 0.29 -5.14
CA ARG A 44 -14.02 0.79 -4.78
C ARG A 44 -14.10 0.93 -3.26
N PHE A 45 -14.56 2.09 -2.80
CA PHE A 45 -14.85 2.33 -1.39
C PHE A 45 -16.36 2.36 -1.19
N PRO A 46 -16.89 1.90 -0.04
CA PRO A 46 -18.29 2.10 0.32
C PRO A 46 -18.63 3.59 0.37
N ASP A 47 -19.80 3.97 -0.14
CA ASP A 47 -20.33 5.35 -0.07
C ASP A 47 -21.13 5.61 1.22
N ASP A 48 -20.87 4.79 2.25
CA ASP A 48 -21.51 4.90 3.56
C ASP A 48 -20.53 5.55 4.55
N PRO A 49 -20.82 6.75 5.09
CA PRO A 49 -19.94 7.43 6.02
C PRO A 49 -19.78 6.73 7.37
N GLU A 50 -20.65 5.79 7.75
CA GLU A 50 -20.46 4.94 8.93
C GLU A 50 -19.39 3.87 8.72
N ILE A 51 -19.17 3.47 7.46
CA ILE A 51 -18.22 2.41 7.06
C ILE A 51 -16.91 3.01 6.55
N PHE A 52 -16.98 4.12 5.81
CA PHE A 52 -15.84 4.83 5.24
C PHE A 52 -15.99 6.33 5.49
N SER A 53 -15.46 6.77 6.62
CA SER A 53 -15.43 8.16 7.03
C SER A 53 -14.28 8.92 6.35
N GLN A 54 -14.35 10.25 6.43
CA GLN A 54 -13.27 11.13 6.00
C GLN A 54 -11.94 10.82 6.71
N THR A 55 -11.98 10.24 7.91
CA THR A 55 -10.75 9.89 8.64
C THR A 55 -10.03 8.70 8.02
N GLU A 56 -10.73 7.65 7.56
CA GLU A 56 -10.09 6.56 6.80
C GLU A 56 -9.57 7.06 5.46
N ALA A 57 -10.32 7.92 4.78
CA ALA A 57 -9.89 8.52 3.51
C ALA A 57 -8.58 9.31 3.69
N GLN A 58 -8.45 10.10 4.76
CA GLN A 58 -7.22 10.83 5.07
C GLN A 58 -6.05 9.90 5.42
N GLN A 59 -6.32 8.79 6.11
CA GLN A 59 -5.29 7.79 6.44
C GLN A 59 -4.79 7.02 5.21
N LEU A 60 -5.65 6.78 4.20
CA LEU A 60 -5.27 6.13 2.94
C LEU A 60 -4.27 6.95 2.12
N VAL A 61 -4.37 8.27 2.17
CA VAL A 61 -3.46 9.20 1.48
C VAL A 61 -2.47 9.88 2.43
N ALA A 62 -2.26 9.29 3.60
CA ALA A 62 -1.42 9.89 4.66
C ALA A 62 0.07 9.93 4.32
N GLU A 63 0.54 9.15 3.35
CA GLU A 63 1.92 9.16 2.93
C GLU A 63 2.12 9.96 1.64
N GLU A 64 3.27 10.62 1.53
CA GLU A 64 3.65 11.34 0.33
C GLU A 64 5.09 10.98 -0.04
N LEU A 65 5.36 10.89 -1.34
CA LEU A 65 6.71 10.67 -1.84
C LEU A 65 7.48 11.99 -1.75
N VAL A 66 8.50 12.03 -0.89
CA VAL A 66 9.30 13.23 -0.62
C VAL A 66 10.74 12.99 -1.03
N GLU A 67 11.35 13.98 -1.67
CA GLU A 67 12.79 14.01 -1.92
C GLU A 67 13.53 14.30 -0.62
N LYS A 68 14.24 13.30 -0.09
CA LYS A 68 15.09 13.43 1.09
C LYS A 68 16.55 13.25 0.72
N TRP A 69 17.38 14.12 1.26
CA TRP A 69 18.82 14.02 1.14
C TRP A 69 19.35 13.09 2.24
N GLU A 70 19.80 11.90 1.85
CA GLU A 70 20.45 10.95 2.76
C GLU A 70 21.85 10.62 2.27
N LYS A 71 22.84 10.76 3.17
CA LYS A 71 24.24 10.36 2.92
C LYS A 71 24.81 10.93 1.61
N GLY A 72 24.50 12.20 1.32
CA GLY A 72 24.99 12.90 0.13
C GLY A 72 24.33 12.48 -1.19
N LYS A 73 23.25 11.69 -1.15
CA LYS A 73 22.45 11.33 -2.32
C LYS A 73 20.99 11.72 -2.11
N MET A 74 20.37 12.26 -3.15
CA MET A 74 18.93 12.52 -3.16
C MET A 74 18.20 11.19 -3.37
N ARG A 75 17.25 10.88 -2.47
CA ARG A 75 16.40 9.69 -2.54
C ARG A 75 14.95 10.09 -2.42
N LEU A 76 14.08 9.39 -3.13
CA LEU A 76 12.63 9.49 -2.94
C LEU A 76 12.26 8.53 -1.80
N LEU A 77 11.65 9.07 -0.75
CA LEU A 77 11.20 8.30 0.41
C LEU A 77 9.75 8.65 0.73
N TRP A 78 8.96 7.63 1.06
CA TRP A 78 7.60 7.81 1.55
C TRP A 78 7.64 8.36 2.98
N ASP A 79 6.97 9.48 3.21
CA ASP A 79 6.86 10.12 4.52
C ASP A 79 5.39 10.30 4.91
N ASN A 80 5.03 9.82 6.10
CA ASN A 80 3.68 9.96 6.67
C ASN A 80 3.47 11.32 7.37
N LYS A 81 4.53 12.14 7.53
CA LYS A 81 4.50 13.43 8.23
C LYS A 81 3.88 13.32 9.64
N LYS A 82 4.11 12.20 10.34
CA LYS A 82 3.52 11.87 11.66
C LYS A 82 2.00 11.71 11.68
N ARG A 83 1.35 11.51 10.54
CA ARG A 83 -0.07 11.15 10.44
C ARG A 83 -0.25 9.65 10.70
N ARG A 84 -1.45 9.25 11.13
CA ARG A 84 -1.83 7.83 11.14
C ARG A 84 -1.99 7.33 9.69
N ASN A 85 -1.43 6.18 9.37
CA ASN A 85 -1.41 5.58 8.02
C ASN A 85 -1.87 4.10 8.03
N GLU A 86 -2.51 3.64 9.11
CA GLU A 86 -2.92 2.24 9.29
C GLU A 86 -3.81 1.74 8.15
N ALA A 87 -4.72 2.58 7.64
CA ALA A 87 -5.57 2.24 6.50
C ALA A 87 -4.77 1.98 5.21
N LEU A 88 -3.73 2.78 4.95
CA LEU A 88 -2.82 2.57 3.81
C LEU A 88 -2.01 1.29 4.00
N ASP A 89 -1.47 1.05 5.20
CA ASP A 89 -0.68 -0.14 5.50
C ASP A 89 -1.51 -1.43 5.34
N CYS A 90 -2.76 -1.43 5.82
CA CYS A 90 -3.71 -2.52 5.60
C CYS A 90 -3.95 -2.76 4.10
N LEU A 91 -4.17 -1.71 3.32
CA LEU A 91 -4.42 -1.83 1.88
C LEU A 91 -3.19 -2.36 1.12
N VAL A 92 -1.98 -1.92 1.50
CA VAL A 92 -0.71 -2.41 0.94
C VAL A 92 -0.53 -3.89 1.21
N VAL A 93 -0.81 -4.34 2.44
CA VAL A 93 -0.77 -5.75 2.81
C VAL A 93 -1.83 -6.55 2.05
N CYS A 94 -3.05 -6.04 1.85
CA CYS A 94 -4.07 -6.71 1.03
C CYS A 94 -3.62 -6.88 -0.44
N LEU A 95 -3.10 -5.82 -1.06
CA LEU A 95 -2.63 -5.85 -2.45
C LEU A 95 -1.48 -6.85 -2.62
N ARG A 96 -0.52 -6.86 -1.68
CA ARG A 96 0.58 -7.83 -1.71
C ARG A 96 0.18 -9.22 -1.25
N GLY A 97 -0.77 -9.38 -0.33
CA GLY A 97 -1.28 -10.67 0.11
C GLY A 97 -1.91 -11.44 -1.04
N ILE A 98 -2.72 -10.76 -1.85
CA ILE A 98 -3.25 -11.30 -3.12
C ILE A 98 -2.10 -11.71 -4.07
N THR A 99 -1.05 -10.90 -4.15
CA THR A 99 0.11 -11.17 -5.01
C THR A 99 0.98 -12.33 -4.49
N CYS A 100 1.12 -12.44 -3.17
CA CYS A 100 1.92 -13.47 -2.50
C CYS A 100 1.22 -14.83 -2.53
N VAL A 101 -0.10 -14.86 -2.32
CA VAL A 101 -0.93 -16.08 -2.48
C VAL A 101 -0.89 -16.54 -3.94
N ARG A 102 -1.02 -15.62 -4.91
CA ARG A 102 -0.95 -15.97 -6.34
C ARG A 102 0.43 -16.47 -6.78
N ALA A 103 1.52 -15.94 -6.20
CA ALA A 103 2.86 -16.46 -6.43
C ALA A 103 3.10 -17.83 -5.77
N THR A 104 2.40 -18.14 -4.67
CA THR A 104 2.49 -19.44 -3.99
C THR A 104 1.66 -20.52 -4.70
N LEU A 105 0.57 -20.15 -5.37
CA LEU A 105 -0.25 -21.08 -6.17
C LEU A 105 0.32 -21.32 -7.59
N ALA A 106 1.33 -20.57 -8.00
CA ALA A 106 1.98 -20.67 -9.30
C ALA A 106 3.40 -21.29 -9.24
N ALA A 107 3.80 -21.80 -8.08
CA ALA A 107 5.07 -22.49 -7.84
C ALA A 107 4.81 -23.92 -7.35
#